data_AF-A0A965UVT2-F1
#
_entry.id   AF-A0A965UVT2-F1
#
_cell.length_a   1.000
_cell.length_b   1.000
_cell.length_c   1.000
_cell.angle_alpha   90.00
_cell.angle_beta   90.00
_cell.angle_gamma   90.00
#
_symmetry.space_group_name_H-M   'P 1'
#
loop_
_entity.id
_entity.type
_entity.pdbx_description
1 polymer ?
#
loop_
_entity_poly.entity_id
_entity_poly.type
_entity_poly.pdbx_seq_one_letter_code
_entity_poly.pdbx_strand_id
1 'polypeptide(L)'
;MGVDKFYRYDGRVQTLNCDLRRYVFQDFNTLQSQQVYAGTNEGFNEVWWFYPSANSNTTDRYVVYNYLENVWHYGTMGRSAWLDSGLLPLPIATTYNNYIVNHEDGVDDNETGTAVAINAYISSSEFDIDDGHNFGYVWRVLPDLTFSGSSAAPNGSQPQVTLTLYPMQNSGSGVGNAETKAVTLSTAYNITEEYTGQVYTRVRGRQLIFEIESNQLGTTWQLGAPRIDIRKDGRR
;
A
#
# COMPACT_ATOMS: atom_id res chain seq x y z
N MET A 1 15.54 -12.27 8.28
CA MET A 1 14.58 -12.08 9.40
C MET A 1 15.07 -12.86 10.61
N GLY A 2 15.04 -12.27 11.80
CA GLY A 2 15.34 -12.95 13.07
C GLY A 2 14.08 -13.34 13.84
N VAL A 3 14.22 -13.62 15.13
CA VAL A 3 13.10 -13.95 16.02
C VAL A 3 12.17 -12.75 16.26
N ASP A 4 12.72 -11.54 16.39
CA ASP A 4 12.00 -10.32 16.80
C ASP A 4 12.39 -9.05 16.00
N LYS A 5 13.38 -9.15 15.11
CA LYS A 5 13.90 -8.01 14.34
C LYS A 5 14.52 -8.43 13.01
N PHE A 6 14.79 -7.45 12.17
CA PHE A 6 15.54 -7.61 10.92
C PHE A 6 17.02 -7.29 11.15
N TYR A 7 17.88 -7.94 10.39
CA TYR A 7 19.33 -7.77 10.47
C TYR A 7 19.88 -7.45 9.10
N ARG A 8 20.93 -6.64 9.07
CA ARG A 8 21.78 -6.39 7.90
C ARG A 8 23.24 -6.66 8.24
N TYR A 9 24.06 -6.85 7.21
CA TYR A 9 25.49 -7.05 7.36
C TYR A 9 26.26 -6.00 6.57
N ASP A 10 27.06 -5.19 7.26
CA ASP A 10 27.92 -4.14 6.68
C ASP A 10 29.39 -4.34 7.06
N GLY A 11 29.80 -5.61 7.24
CA GLY A 11 31.06 -6.01 7.87
C GLY A 11 30.88 -6.46 9.32
N ARG A 12 29.76 -6.08 9.96
CA ARG A 12 29.26 -6.65 11.21
C ARG A 12 27.76 -6.87 11.09
N VAL A 13 27.22 -7.81 11.88
CA VAL A 13 25.76 -7.99 11.97
C VAL A 13 25.20 -6.81 12.77
N GLN A 14 24.29 -6.07 12.16
CA GLN A 14 23.58 -4.96 12.79
C GLN A 14 22.08 -5.15 12.71
N THR A 15 21.36 -4.54 13.65
CA THR A 15 19.90 -4.48 13.56
C THR A 15 19.52 -3.50 12.46
N LEU A 16 18.69 -3.95 11.53
CA LEU A 16 18.10 -3.09 10.51
C LEU A 16 16.88 -2.39 11.12
N ASN A 17 16.82 -1.06 11.02
CA ASN A 17 15.65 -0.31 11.47
C ASN A 17 14.44 -0.72 10.64
N CYS A 18 13.30 -0.96 11.29
CA CYS A 18 12.08 -1.42 10.66
C CYS A 18 10.87 -0.81 11.36
N ASP A 19 10.20 0.09 10.67
CA ASP A 19 9.02 0.80 11.20
C ASP A 19 7.81 -0.15 11.31
N LEU A 20 7.79 -1.22 10.49
CA LEU A 20 6.76 -2.26 10.50
C LEU A 20 7.04 -3.42 11.48
N ARG A 21 8.10 -3.35 12.30
CA ARG A 21 8.50 -4.46 13.18
C ARG A 21 7.35 -4.97 14.04
N ARG A 22 6.59 -4.06 14.65
CA ARG A 22 5.47 -4.45 15.50
C ARG A 22 4.36 -5.14 14.71
N TYR A 23 4.03 -4.62 13.53
CA TYR A 23 3.02 -5.19 12.64
C TYR A 23 3.39 -6.64 12.27
N VAL A 24 4.62 -6.85 11.81
CA VAL A 24 5.10 -8.18 11.37
C VAL A 24 5.12 -9.18 12.52
N PHE A 25 5.81 -8.87 13.62
CA PHE A 25 6.08 -9.85 14.68
C PHE A 25 4.89 -10.07 15.64
N GLN A 26 3.87 -9.20 15.64
CA GLN A 26 2.63 -9.46 16.39
C GLN A 26 1.70 -10.46 15.69
N ASP A 27 1.78 -10.56 14.37
CA ASP A 27 1.00 -11.49 13.55
C ASP A 27 1.88 -12.58 12.92
N PHE A 28 3.00 -12.97 13.55
CA PHE A 28 3.92 -13.97 13.00
C PHE A 28 3.71 -15.35 13.62
N ASN A 29 3.58 -16.40 12.78
CA ASN A 29 3.53 -17.78 13.27
C ASN A 29 4.93 -18.31 13.58
N THR A 30 5.32 -18.20 14.85
CA THR A 30 6.61 -18.68 15.36
C THR A 30 6.82 -20.19 15.20
N LEU A 31 5.75 -21.00 15.18
CA LEU A 31 5.82 -22.46 14.98
C LEU A 31 6.23 -22.81 13.55
N GLN A 32 5.95 -21.94 12.58
CA GLN A 32 6.29 -22.11 11.17
C GLN A 32 7.46 -21.22 10.74
N SER A 33 8.27 -20.75 11.70
CA SER A 33 9.40 -19.85 11.44
C SER A 33 10.44 -20.39 10.46
N GLN A 34 10.55 -21.71 10.31
CA GLN A 34 11.46 -22.35 9.36
C GLN A 34 11.04 -22.20 7.89
N GLN A 35 9.79 -21.79 7.63
CA GLN A 35 9.30 -21.51 6.28
C GLN A 35 9.63 -20.10 5.79
N VAL A 36 10.18 -19.25 6.65
CA VAL A 36 10.56 -17.89 6.26
C VAL A 36 11.74 -17.93 5.30
N TYR A 37 11.59 -17.23 4.18
CA TYR A 37 12.68 -17.04 3.22
C TYR A 37 12.69 -15.60 2.72
N ALA A 38 13.78 -15.23 2.05
CA ALA A 38 13.96 -13.91 1.47
C ALA A 38 14.30 -14.02 -0.01
N GLY A 39 13.91 -13.02 -0.78
CA GLY A 39 14.24 -12.85 -2.18
C GLY A 39 14.56 -11.38 -2.46
N THR A 40 15.32 -11.12 -3.51
CA THR A 40 15.57 -9.76 -4.00
C THR A 40 14.66 -9.47 -5.18
N ASN A 41 14.41 -8.18 -5.41
CA ASN A 41 13.91 -7.67 -6.68
C ASN A 41 14.81 -6.49 -7.06
N GLU A 42 15.93 -6.81 -7.72
CA GLU A 42 16.99 -5.84 -8.03
C GLU A 42 16.51 -4.69 -8.92
N GLY A 43 15.54 -4.95 -9.81
CA GLY A 43 14.96 -3.92 -10.68
C GLY A 43 14.35 -2.73 -9.91
N PHE A 44 13.89 -2.96 -8.69
CA PHE A 44 13.25 -1.96 -7.83
C PHE A 44 14.05 -1.60 -6.57
N ASN A 45 15.25 -2.16 -6.40
CA ASN A 45 16.08 -1.99 -5.20
C ASN A 45 15.43 -2.55 -3.92
N GLU A 46 14.83 -3.73 -4.03
CA GLU A 46 14.02 -4.29 -2.95
C GLU A 46 14.54 -5.62 -2.42
N VAL A 47 14.34 -5.83 -1.11
CA VAL A 47 14.48 -7.12 -0.45
C VAL A 47 13.14 -7.51 0.15
N TRP A 48 12.66 -8.68 -0.24
CA TRP A 48 11.39 -9.25 0.16
C TRP A 48 11.63 -10.34 1.20
N TRP A 49 10.84 -10.35 2.28
CA TRP A 49 10.75 -11.45 3.22
C TRP A 49 9.34 -12.02 3.21
N PHE A 50 9.25 -13.31 2.92
CA PHE A 50 8.01 -14.07 2.89
C PHE A 50 7.87 -14.83 4.21
N TYR A 51 6.71 -14.72 4.85
CA TYR A 51 6.46 -15.35 6.15
C TYR A 51 5.00 -15.79 6.37
N PRO A 52 4.76 -16.77 7.26
CA PRO A 52 3.42 -17.17 7.67
C PRO A 52 2.85 -16.22 8.74
N SER A 53 1.62 -15.74 8.52
CA SER A 53 0.82 -15.02 9.52
C SER A 53 0.47 -15.93 10.70
N ALA A 54 0.08 -15.37 11.85
CA ALA A 54 -0.07 -16.10 13.12
C ALA A 54 -1.02 -17.32 13.03
N ASN A 55 -2.00 -17.26 12.14
CA ASN A 55 -3.00 -18.32 11.93
C ASN A 55 -2.76 -19.16 10.66
N SER A 56 -1.67 -18.93 9.94
CA SER A 56 -1.34 -19.64 8.70
C SER A 56 -0.28 -20.72 8.93
N ASN A 57 -0.45 -21.87 8.29
CA ASN A 57 0.55 -22.95 8.25
C ASN A 57 1.48 -22.85 7.03
N THR A 58 1.28 -21.85 6.18
CA THR A 58 2.02 -21.62 4.93
C THR A 58 2.31 -20.14 4.79
N THR A 59 3.30 -19.78 3.99
CA THR A 59 3.58 -18.37 3.68
C THR A 59 2.38 -17.72 3.00
N ASP A 60 1.88 -16.63 3.58
CA ASP A 60 0.74 -15.85 3.07
C ASP A 60 0.97 -14.33 3.16
N ARG A 61 2.05 -13.91 3.82
CA ARG A 61 2.43 -12.51 4.00
C ARG A 61 3.83 -12.26 3.46
N TYR A 62 4.06 -11.01 3.08
CA TYR A 62 5.39 -10.53 2.79
C TYR A 62 5.60 -9.12 3.34
N VAL A 63 6.87 -8.81 3.58
CA VAL A 63 7.33 -7.46 3.92
C VAL A 63 8.53 -7.14 3.05
N VAL A 64 8.59 -5.92 2.55
CA VAL A 64 9.62 -5.44 1.63
C VAL A 64 10.35 -4.27 2.26
N TYR A 65 11.66 -4.24 2.04
CA TYR A 65 12.50 -3.08 2.30
C TYR A 65 13.12 -2.60 1.00
N ASN A 66 12.83 -1.35 0.63
CA ASN A 66 13.55 -0.66 -0.43
C ASN A 66 14.82 -0.04 0.15
N TYR A 67 15.99 -0.55 -0.24
CA TYR A 67 17.27 -0.11 0.34
C TYR A 67 17.80 1.20 -0.25
N LEU A 68 17.25 1.66 -1.38
CA LEU A 68 17.59 2.95 -1.97
C LEU A 68 16.80 4.08 -1.30
N GLU A 69 15.50 3.87 -1.11
CA GLU A 69 14.58 4.87 -0.54
C GLU A 69 14.47 4.81 0.98
N ASN A 70 14.96 3.73 1.60
CA ASN A 70 14.82 3.43 3.03
C ASN A 70 13.35 3.33 3.50
N VAL A 71 12.49 2.74 2.67
CA VAL A 71 11.06 2.60 2.94
C VAL A 71 10.69 1.14 3.16
N TRP A 72 9.77 0.91 4.08
CA TRP A 72 9.18 -0.39 4.37
C TRP A 72 7.72 -0.44 3.94
N HIS A 73 7.31 -1.51 3.27
CA HIS A 73 5.92 -1.76 2.96
C HIS A 73 5.61 -3.26 3.10
N TYR A 74 4.33 -3.61 3.21
CA TYR A 74 3.88 -4.98 3.46
C TYR A 74 2.70 -5.33 2.55
N GLY A 75 2.44 -6.62 2.42
CA GLY A 75 1.27 -7.08 1.68
C GLY A 75 0.88 -8.52 2.01
N THR A 76 -0.14 -8.98 1.31
CA THR A 76 -0.66 -10.34 1.36
C THR A 76 -0.38 -11.03 0.04
N MET A 77 0.48 -12.03 0.06
CA MET A 77 0.76 -12.85 -1.11
C MET A 77 1.38 -14.18 -0.67
N GLY A 78 0.82 -15.29 -1.15
CA GLY A 78 1.36 -16.61 -0.90
C GLY A 78 2.33 -17.03 -1.99
N ARG A 79 3.62 -17.11 -1.66
CA ARG A 79 4.66 -17.68 -2.53
C ARG A 79 5.40 -18.77 -1.75
N SER A 80 5.71 -19.89 -2.41
CA SER A 80 6.47 -21.00 -1.81
C SER A 80 7.97 -20.91 -2.10
N ALA A 81 8.36 -20.24 -3.17
CA ALA A 81 9.74 -19.90 -3.49
C ALA A 81 9.78 -18.64 -4.36
N TRP A 82 10.92 -17.95 -4.33
CA TRP A 82 11.19 -16.75 -5.12
C TRP A 82 12.58 -16.84 -5.74
N LEU A 83 12.70 -16.41 -7.00
CA LEU A 83 13.94 -16.29 -7.74
C LEU A 83 13.95 -14.96 -8.48
N ASP A 84 14.95 -14.12 -8.21
CA ASP A 84 15.09 -12.81 -8.86
C ASP A 84 15.47 -12.95 -10.36
N SER A 85 15.27 -11.87 -11.11
CA SER A 85 15.64 -11.66 -12.51
C SER A 85 17.17 -11.65 -12.70
N GLY A 86 17.79 -12.82 -12.66
CA GLY A 86 19.22 -12.98 -12.99
C GLY A 86 19.46 -12.92 -14.51
N LEU A 87 19.44 -14.08 -15.16
CA LEU A 87 19.53 -14.18 -16.64
C LEU A 87 18.17 -14.05 -17.32
N LEU A 88 17.09 -14.16 -16.54
CA LEU A 88 15.71 -14.08 -17.01
C LEU A 88 15.21 -12.64 -16.92
N PRO A 89 14.31 -12.22 -17.82
CA PRO A 89 13.88 -10.82 -17.89
C PRO A 89 13.04 -10.38 -16.68
N LEU A 90 12.43 -11.33 -15.96
CA LEU A 90 11.50 -11.07 -14.87
C LEU A 90 11.77 -12.02 -13.70
N PRO A 91 11.51 -11.59 -12.44
CA PRO A 91 11.53 -12.51 -11.30
C PRO A 91 10.46 -13.58 -11.44
N ILE A 92 10.73 -14.75 -10.87
CA ILE A 92 9.84 -15.91 -10.94
C ILE A 92 9.55 -16.41 -9.53
N ALA A 93 8.30 -16.75 -9.28
CA ALA A 93 7.89 -17.35 -8.02
C ALA A 93 7.00 -18.57 -8.24
N THR A 94 7.03 -19.47 -7.27
CA THR A 94 6.09 -20.60 -7.22
C THR A 94 4.96 -20.29 -6.25
N THR A 95 3.74 -20.69 -6.61
CA THR A 95 2.55 -20.44 -5.80
C THR A 95 2.05 -21.72 -5.13
N TYR A 96 1.15 -21.59 -4.16
CA TYR A 96 0.54 -22.76 -3.49
C TYR A 96 -0.53 -23.45 -4.35
N ASN A 97 -0.86 -22.89 -5.53
CA ASN A 97 -1.77 -23.48 -6.50
C ASN A 97 -1.05 -24.32 -7.58
N ASN A 98 0.23 -24.63 -7.37
CA ASN A 98 1.09 -25.36 -8.32
C ASN A 98 1.35 -24.61 -9.63
N TYR A 99 1.34 -23.27 -9.60
CA TYR A 99 1.76 -22.44 -10.73
C TYR A 99 3.17 -21.89 -10.52
N ILE A 100 3.84 -21.66 -11.64
CA ILE A 100 5.03 -20.81 -11.74
C ILE A 100 4.57 -19.52 -12.39
N VAL A 101 4.79 -18.39 -11.72
CA VAL A 101 4.34 -17.08 -12.18
C VAL A 101 5.54 -16.15 -12.37
N ASN A 102 5.49 -15.34 -13.42
CA ASN A 102 6.38 -14.20 -13.57
C ASN A 102 5.85 -13.06 -12.69
N HIS A 103 6.77 -12.34 -12.05
CA HIS A 103 6.48 -11.11 -11.32
C HIS A 103 6.91 -9.90 -12.15
N GLU A 104 6.44 -8.72 -11.75
CA GLU A 104 6.75 -7.45 -12.42
C GLU A 104 6.27 -7.38 -13.89
N ASP A 105 5.22 -8.14 -14.23
CA ASP A 105 4.60 -8.15 -15.55
C ASP A 105 3.12 -7.80 -15.46
N GLY A 106 2.79 -6.57 -15.85
CA GLY A 106 1.45 -6.01 -15.74
C GLY A 106 1.16 -5.42 -14.35
N VAL A 107 -0.12 -5.13 -14.10
CA VAL A 107 -0.61 -4.42 -12.90
C VAL A 107 -1.66 -5.21 -12.11
N ASP A 108 -2.01 -6.41 -12.58
CA ASP A 108 -3.04 -7.28 -12.01
C ASP A 108 -2.47 -8.67 -11.69
N ASP A 109 -3.09 -9.37 -10.74
CA ASP A 109 -2.79 -10.78 -10.47
C ASP A 109 -3.47 -11.66 -11.51
N ASN A 110 -2.68 -12.39 -12.29
CA ASN A 110 -3.18 -13.35 -13.28
C ASN A 110 -2.74 -14.79 -12.99
N GLU A 111 -2.48 -15.14 -11.73
CA GLU A 111 -2.00 -16.46 -11.31
C GLU A 111 -2.86 -17.62 -11.86
N THR A 112 -4.18 -17.44 -11.94
CA THR A 112 -5.13 -18.49 -12.37
C THR A 112 -5.62 -18.34 -13.81
N GLY A 113 -5.04 -17.41 -14.59
CA GLY A 113 -5.49 -17.08 -15.94
C GLY A 113 -6.75 -16.22 -16.01
N THR A 114 -7.34 -15.87 -14.86
CA THR A 114 -8.36 -14.82 -14.72
C THR A 114 -7.75 -13.68 -13.91
N ALA A 115 -7.70 -12.49 -14.50
CA ALA A 115 -7.13 -11.31 -13.85
C ALA A 115 -7.96 -10.88 -12.63
N VAL A 116 -7.27 -10.65 -11.51
CA VAL A 116 -7.81 -10.12 -10.26
C VAL A 116 -7.03 -8.86 -9.92
N ALA A 117 -7.74 -7.82 -9.49
CA ALA A 117 -7.10 -6.56 -9.11
C ALA A 117 -6.25 -6.76 -7.86
N ILE A 118 -5.06 -6.16 -7.86
CA ILE A 118 -4.20 -6.13 -6.68
C ILE A 118 -4.65 -4.96 -5.80
N ASN A 119 -5.04 -5.23 -4.57
CA ASN A 119 -5.38 -4.17 -3.64
C ASN A 119 -4.10 -3.45 -3.18
N ALA A 120 -4.03 -2.16 -3.46
CA ALA A 120 -2.92 -1.29 -3.08
C ALA A 120 -3.47 -0.03 -2.39
N TYR A 121 -2.82 0.42 -1.32
CA TYR A 121 -3.22 1.62 -0.61
C TYR A 121 -2.02 2.34 0.02
N ILE A 122 -2.17 3.65 0.19
CA ILE A 122 -1.28 4.51 0.97
C ILE A 122 -2.14 5.23 1.99
N SER A 123 -1.77 5.09 3.27
CA SER A 123 -2.44 5.72 4.39
C SER A 123 -1.47 6.65 5.13
N SER A 124 -1.93 7.86 5.48
CA SER A 124 -1.14 8.83 6.22
C SER A 124 -1.12 8.50 7.72
N SER A 125 -0.21 9.12 8.46
CA SER A 125 -0.40 9.26 9.90
C SER A 125 -1.61 10.16 10.20
N GLU A 126 -2.07 10.14 11.45
CA GLU A 126 -3.00 11.12 11.98
C GLU A 126 -2.44 12.54 11.77
N PHE A 127 -3.27 13.46 11.26
CA PHE A 127 -2.94 14.88 11.18
C PHE A 127 -4.09 15.74 11.76
N ASP A 128 -3.74 16.89 12.31
CA ASP A 128 -4.65 17.87 12.89
C ASP A 128 -4.46 19.27 12.27
N ILE A 129 -5.41 20.17 12.55
CA ILE A 129 -5.34 21.58 12.09
C ILE A 129 -4.73 22.51 13.14
N ASP A 130 -4.86 22.14 14.42
CA ASP A 130 -4.57 23.01 15.56
C ASP A 130 -4.44 22.15 16.82
N ASP A 131 -4.03 22.78 17.92
CA ASP A 131 -3.74 22.14 19.22
C ASP A 131 -4.98 21.51 19.87
N GLY A 132 -5.41 20.34 19.38
CA GLY A 132 -6.35 19.35 19.96
C GLY A 132 -7.73 19.82 20.44
N HIS A 133 -8.01 21.12 20.44
CA HIS A 133 -9.17 21.75 21.06
C HIS A 133 -10.28 22.01 20.04
N ASN A 134 -9.90 22.34 18.81
CA ASN A 134 -10.82 22.67 17.73
C ASN A 134 -11.03 21.45 16.82
N PHE A 135 -12.26 21.27 16.35
CA PHE A 135 -12.52 20.32 15.27
C PHE A 135 -12.10 20.96 13.94
N GLY A 136 -11.49 20.17 13.07
CA GLY A 136 -11.28 20.51 11.67
C GLY A 136 -12.45 20.03 10.82
N TYR A 137 -12.98 20.91 9.97
CA TYR A 137 -13.92 20.54 8.91
C TYR A 137 -13.21 20.58 7.57
N VAL A 138 -13.14 19.42 6.92
CA VAL A 138 -12.60 19.28 5.56
C VAL A 138 -13.75 19.23 4.58
N TRP A 139 -13.76 20.24 3.71
CA TRP A 139 -14.83 20.42 2.73
C TRP A 139 -14.38 20.23 1.28
N ARG A 140 -13.07 20.35 1.03
CA ARG A 140 -12.48 20.18 -0.28
C ARG A 140 -11.09 19.54 -0.19
N VAL A 141 -10.85 18.60 -1.08
CA VAL A 141 -9.53 18.00 -1.34
C VAL A 141 -9.20 18.19 -2.82
N LEU A 142 -7.96 18.59 -3.08
CA LEU A 142 -7.33 18.67 -4.39
C LEU A 142 -6.38 17.47 -4.51
N PRO A 143 -6.82 16.37 -5.13
CA PRO A 143 -5.97 15.20 -5.30
C PRO A 143 -4.82 15.51 -6.28
N ASP A 144 -3.66 14.93 -6.01
CA ASP A 144 -2.49 14.97 -6.89
C ASP A 144 -2.09 13.53 -7.19
N LEU A 145 -2.49 13.04 -8.37
CA LEU A 145 -2.40 11.64 -8.75
C LEU A 145 -1.98 11.54 -10.21
N THR A 146 -1.26 10.47 -10.54
CA THR A 146 -1.14 10.00 -11.92
C THR A 146 -1.56 8.54 -12.02
N PHE A 147 -2.20 8.20 -13.13
CA PHE A 147 -2.64 6.88 -13.53
C PHE A 147 -1.77 6.31 -14.67
N SER A 148 -0.56 6.85 -14.87
CA SER A 148 0.34 6.44 -15.95
C SER A 148 0.59 4.93 -15.93
N GLY A 149 0.35 4.28 -17.07
CA GLY A 149 0.44 2.82 -17.21
C GLY A 149 -0.89 2.09 -16.97
N SER A 150 -1.97 2.80 -16.62
CA SER A 150 -3.30 2.20 -16.49
C SER A 150 -3.95 1.92 -17.84
N SER A 151 -4.89 0.99 -17.84
CA SER A 151 -5.75 0.65 -18.97
C SER A 151 -7.23 0.80 -18.60
N ALA A 152 -8.09 0.96 -19.60
CA ALA A 152 -9.53 1.05 -19.38
C ALA A 152 -10.14 -0.34 -19.09
N ALA A 153 -9.87 -0.87 -17.90
CA ALA A 153 -10.28 -2.20 -17.46
C ALA A 153 -11.05 -2.16 -16.11
N PRO A 154 -11.95 -3.13 -15.86
CA PRO A 154 -12.51 -4.07 -16.84
C PRO A 154 -13.50 -3.38 -17.81
N ASN A 155 -13.69 -3.94 -19.00
CA ASN A 155 -14.76 -3.56 -19.94
C ASN A 155 -14.83 -2.06 -20.32
N GLY A 156 -13.69 -1.38 -20.47
CA GLY A 156 -13.65 0.04 -20.83
C GLY A 156 -13.89 1.00 -19.65
N SER A 157 -13.97 0.49 -18.41
CA SER A 157 -14.04 1.33 -17.20
C SER A 157 -12.77 2.17 -17.06
N GLN A 158 -12.94 3.46 -16.79
CA GLN A 158 -11.81 4.37 -16.55
C GLN A 158 -11.09 4.01 -15.24
N PRO A 159 -9.75 4.12 -15.20
CA PRO A 159 -8.97 3.94 -13.97
C PRO A 159 -9.47 4.85 -12.85
N GLN A 160 -9.55 4.31 -11.64
CA GLN A 160 -10.06 5.03 -10.48
C GLN A 160 -9.31 4.62 -9.21
N VAL A 161 -9.09 5.60 -8.32
CA VAL A 161 -8.76 5.35 -6.92
C VAL A 161 -9.88 5.82 -6.00
N THR A 162 -9.93 5.22 -4.82
CA THR A 162 -10.84 5.62 -3.75
C THR A 162 -10.06 6.42 -2.73
N LEU A 163 -10.48 7.66 -2.50
CA LEU A 163 -9.95 8.54 -1.46
C LEU A 163 -10.87 8.51 -0.25
N THR A 164 -10.33 8.18 0.92
CA THR A 164 -11.06 8.13 2.18
C THR A 164 -10.43 9.05 3.22
N LEU A 165 -11.27 9.80 3.93
CA LEU A 165 -10.90 10.57 5.11
C LEU A 165 -11.54 9.94 6.35
N TYR A 166 -10.72 9.43 7.26
CA TYR A 166 -11.17 8.86 8.53
C TYR A 166 -11.07 9.91 9.64
N PRO A 167 -12.19 10.45 10.16
CA PRO A 167 -12.16 11.38 11.27
C PRO A 167 -11.98 10.66 12.59
N MET A 168 -11.28 11.29 13.53
CA MET A 168 -11.16 10.84 14.91
C MET A 168 -11.55 11.95 15.87
N GLN A 169 -12.16 11.57 17.00
CA GLN A 169 -12.51 12.53 18.05
C GLN A 169 -11.30 12.88 18.91
N ASN A 170 -10.46 11.91 19.24
CA ASN A 170 -9.18 12.07 19.95
C ASN A 170 -8.26 10.89 19.57
N SER A 171 -6.96 10.98 19.84
CA SER A 171 -6.04 9.85 19.63
C SER A 171 -6.54 8.61 20.37
N GLY A 172 -6.66 7.51 19.65
CA GLY A 172 -7.19 6.24 20.18
C GLY A 172 -8.72 6.17 20.36
N SER A 173 -9.50 7.17 19.90
CA SER A 173 -10.97 7.12 19.98
C SER A 173 -11.62 6.13 18.99
N GLY A 174 -10.82 5.53 18.11
CA GLY A 174 -11.30 4.88 16.90
C GLY A 174 -11.73 5.89 15.83
N VAL A 175 -12.03 5.37 14.64
CA VAL A 175 -12.49 6.14 13.49
C VAL A 175 -14.00 6.39 13.57
N GLY A 176 -14.41 7.63 13.34
CA GLY A 176 -15.81 8.02 13.17
C GLY A 176 -16.32 7.68 11.77
N ASN A 177 -17.43 8.30 11.36
CA ASN A 177 -17.97 8.12 10.02
C ASN A 177 -17.00 8.67 8.97
N ALA A 178 -16.32 7.76 8.26
CA ALA A 178 -15.41 8.10 7.19
C ALA A 178 -16.15 8.70 5.99
N GLU A 179 -15.52 9.64 5.31
CA GLU A 179 -16.01 10.15 4.01
C GLU A 179 -15.14 9.57 2.90
N THR A 180 -15.79 8.82 2.01
CA THR A 180 -15.15 8.15 0.89
C THR A 180 -15.63 8.76 -0.43
N LYS A 181 -14.69 9.01 -1.35
CA LYS A 181 -14.95 9.59 -2.67
C LYS A 181 -14.07 8.94 -3.74
N ALA A 182 -14.66 8.73 -4.90
CA ALA A 182 -13.96 8.29 -6.09
C ALA A 182 -13.15 9.43 -6.73
N VAL A 183 -11.91 9.14 -7.15
CA VAL A 183 -11.13 9.99 -8.06
C VAL A 183 -10.90 9.18 -9.33
N THR A 184 -11.58 9.56 -10.41
CA THR A 184 -11.60 8.83 -11.69
C THR A 184 -10.81 9.62 -12.73
N LEU A 185 -10.00 8.92 -13.53
CA LEU A 185 -9.32 9.49 -14.68
C LEU A 185 -10.34 9.90 -15.75
N SER A 186 -10.37 11.17 -16.16
CA SER A 186 -11.31 11.66 -17.18
C SER A 186 -10.71 11.64 -18.59
N THR A 187 -9.45 12.08 -18.76
CA THR A 187 -8.75 12.09 -20.07
C THR A 187 -7.23 12.10 -19.88
N ALA A 188 -6.50 11.22 -20.59
CA ALA A 188 -5.03 11.22 -20.56
C ALA A 188 -4.46 12.15 -21.65
N TYR A 189 -3.65 13.15 -21.30
CA TYR A 189 -2.83 13.90 -22.26
C TYR A 189 -1.34 13.57 -22.07
N ASN A 190 -0.56 13.72 -23.15
CA ASN A 190 0.88 13.41 -23.19
C ASN A 190 1.78 14.28 -22.26
N ILE A 191 1.22 15.27 -21.56
CA ILE A 191 1.95 16.20 -20.67
C ILE A 191 1.34 16.23 -19.26
N THR A 192 0.02 16.07 -19.12
CA THR A 192 -0.70 16.05 -17.83
C THR A 192 -1.96 15.20 -17.96
N GLU A 193 -2.26 14.38 -16.97
CA GLU A 193 -3.52 13.64 -16.94
C GLU A 193 -4.65 14.49 -16.36
N GLU A 194 -5.83 14.38 -16.95
CA GLU A 194 -7.05 15.00 -16.44
C GLU A 194 -7.83 13.93 -15.64
N TYR A 195 -8.13 14.25 -14.39
CA TYR A 195 -8.92 13.43 -13.46
C TYR A 195 -9.78 14.35 -12.59
N THR A 196 -10.54 13.80 -11.65
CA THR A 196 -11.35 14.60 -10.70
C THR A 196 -10.49 15.62 -9.94
N GLY A 197 -10.43 16.86 -10.43
CA GLY A 197 -9.51 17.88 -9.90
C GLY A 197 -9.90 18.46 -8.54
N GLN A 198 -11.17 18.34 -8.14
CA GLN A 198 -11.67 18.75 -6.83
C GLN A 198 -12.65 17.71 -6.30
N VAL A 199 -12.41 17.26 -5.07
CA VAL A 199 -13.26 16.33 -4.35
C VAL A 199 -13.92 17.08 -3.20
N TYR A 200 -15.24 17.12 -3.19
CA TYR A 200 -16.01 17.72 -2.10
C TYR A 200 -16.35 16.68 -1.03
N THR A 201 -15.97 16.97 0.20
CA THR A 201 -16.19 16.11 1.37
C THR A 201 -16.99 16.85 2.43
N ARG A 202 -17.55 16.13 3.40
CA ARG A 202 -18.21 16.73 4.56
C ARG A 202 -17.79 16.01 5.84
N VAL A 203 -16.50 16.03 6.12
CA VAL A 203 -15.93 15.30 7.27
C VAL A 203 -15.48 16.26 8.37
N ARG A 204 -15.69 15.85 9.63
CA ARG A 204 -15.33 16.60 10.84
C ARG A 204 -14.58 15.69 11.79
N GLY A 205 -13.41 16.13 12.24
CA GLY A 205 -12.59 15.40 13.21
C GLY A 205 -11.57 16.33 13.86
N ARG A 206 -11.08 15.99 15.06
CA ARG A 206 -9.93 16.69 15.64
C ARG A 206 -8.64 16.25 14.97
N GLN A 207 -8.58 14.97 14.66
CA GLN A 207 -7.55 14.33 13.86
C GLN A 207 -8.21 13.62 12.68
N LEU A 208 -7.47 13.50 11.59
CA LEU A 208 -7.89 12.85 10.37
C LEU A 208 -6.77 11.94 9.87
N ILE A 209 -7.15 10.81 9.28
CA ILE A 209 -6.26 9.98 8.47
C ILE A 209 -6.72 10.10 7.03
N PHE A 210 -5.77 10.29 6.12
CA PHE A 210 -5.99 10.31 4.69
C PHE A 210 -5.53 8.99 4.10
N GLU A 211 -6.39 8.36 3.31
CA GLU A 211 -6.08 7.12 2.63
C GLU A 211 -6.49 7.20 1.16
N ILE A 212 -5.62 6.68 0.29
CA ILE A 212 -5.95 6.40 -1.10
C ILE A 212 -5.73 4.91 -1.34
N GLU A 213 -6.73 4.26 -1.93
CA GLU A 213 -6.68 2.85 -2.29
C GLU A 213 -7.12 2.61 -3.74
N SER A 214 -6.66 1.50 -4.31
CA SER A 214 -7.20 0.93 -5.54
C SER A 214 -7.43 -0.57 -5.38
N ASN A 215 -8.47 -1.05 -6.05
CA ASN A 215 -8.82 -2.47 -6.19
C ASN A 215 -9.54 -2.70 -7.54
N GLN A 216 -9.12 -1.96 -8.57
CA GLN A 216 -9.69 -2.03 -9.92
C GLN A 216 -8.67 -2.65 -10.88
N LEU A 217 -9.15 -3.50 -11.78
CA LEU A 217 -8.31 -4.11 -12.80
C LEU A 217 -7.66 -3.06 -13.70
N GLY A 218 -6.43 -3.34 -14.14
CA GLY A 218 -5.70 -2.49 -15.07
C GLY A 218 -5.38 -1.10 -14.52
N THR A 219 -5.47 -0.89 -13.20
CA THR A 219 -5.26 0.41 -12.57
C THR A 219 -3.92 0.42 -11.85
N THR A 220 -3.03 1.31 -12.28
CA THR A 220 -1.83 1.71 -11.55
C THR A 220 -1.93 3.19 -11.21
N TRP A 221 -1.36 3.59 -10.08
CA TRP A 221 -1.46 4.95 -9.61
C TRP A 221 -0.24 5.35 -8.80
N GLN A 222 0.11 6.63 -8.88
CA GLN A 222 1.14 7.25 -8.06
C GLN A 222 0.56 8.49 -7.39
N LEU A 223 0.80 8.60 -6.08
CA LEU A 223 0.41 9.73 -5.26
C LEU A 223 1.49 10.80 -5.26
N GLY A 224 1.10 12.03 -5.59
CA GLY A 224 1.91 13.23 -5.45
C GLY A 224 1.68 13.94 -4.12
N ALA A 225 1.53 15.26 -4.17
CA ALA A 225 1.28 16.11 -3.01
C ALA A 225 -0.18 16.62 -2.99
N PRO A 226 -1.13 15.84 -2.43
CA PRO A 226 -2.53 16.28 -2.32
C PRO A 226 -2.64 17.51 -1.41
N ARG A 227 -3.60 18.39 -1.71
CA ARG A 227 -3.89 19.58 -0.91
C ARG A 227 -5.28 19.48 -0.30
N ILE A 228 -5.38 19.76 1.00
CA ILE A 228 -6.61 19.62 1.77
C ILE A 228 -7.01 20.98 2.34
N ASP A 229 -8.22 21.43 2.03
CA ASP A 229 -8.77 22.65 2.62
C ASP A 229 -9.55 22.31 3.89
N ILE A 230 -8.98 22.75 5.01
CA ILE A 230 -9.52 22.53 6.34
C ILE A 230 -9.84 23.88 7.00
N ARG A 231 -11.02 23.97 7.62
CA ARG A 231 -11.41 25.14 8.43
C ARG A 231 -11.64 24.71 9.87
N LYS A 232 -11.38 25.62 10.81
CA LYS A 232 -11.79 25.42 12.20
C LYS A 232 -13.32 25.38 12.25
N ASP A 233 -13.85 24.32 12.84
CA ASP A 233 -15.27 24.13 13.14
C ASP A 233 -15.46 24.09 14.66
N GLY A 234 -16.70 24.34 15.11
CA GLY A 234 -17.04 24.60 16.51
C GLY A 234 -16.61 23.52 17.52
N ARG A 235 -16.75 23.84 18.80
CA ARG A 235 -16.18 23.08 19.94
C ARG A 235 -16.94 21.82 20.38
N ARG A 236 -17.87 21.31 19.57
CA ARG A 236 -18.87 20.35 20.08
C ARG A 236 -18.39 18.91 20.09
#